data_AF-A0A1T5P6R3-F1
#
_entry.id   AF-A0A1T5P6R3-F1
#
_cell.length_a   1.000
_cell.length_b   1.000
_cell.length_c   1.000
_cell.angle_alpha   90.00
_cell.angle_beta   90.00
_cell.angle_gamma   90.00
#
_symmetry.space_group_name_H-M   'P 1'
#
loop_
_entity.id
_entity.type
_entity.pdbx_description
1 polymer ?
#
loop_
_entity_poly.entity_id
_entity_poly.type
_entity_poly.pdbx_seq_one_letter_code
_entity_poly.pdbx_strand_id
1 'polypeptide(L)'
;MKYLPFLLLLFLSACIGITRQQNITVTAVRDTISPDISSLINLYQTFEQDTLEILPGAYGDPGSWHFRGTAIDSQLQSLLSDRMYNKDYLFYACYKFNLDPNTIGLVTRAPSEYESSSVKLFAYHKQTNTITFETELAEEFGDAGDVLIKNSWLYHSPDSSWRVILENFSSSQYGTPEDTVATESYDYYHLSWNGNKIDTVSTDSSALVRVYKTMTPVRKK
;
A
#
# COMPACT_ATOMS: atom_id res chain seq x y z
N MET A 1 -52.87 -38.90 -5.34
CA MET A 1 -54.11 -38.29 -4.79
C MET A 1 -53.66 -37.26 -3.76
N LYS A 2 -53.87 -35.95 -3.85
CA LYS A 2 -54.79 -35.11 -4.63
C LYS A 2 -54.07 -33.79 -4.96
N TYR A 3 -54.28 -33.32 -6.18
CA TYR A 3 -53.91 -31.99 -6.67
C TYR A 3 -54.83 -30.94 -6.04
N LEU A 4 -54.33 -29.72 -5.79
CA LEU A 4 -55.16 -28.53 -5.62
C LEU A 4 -54.67 -27.43 -6.58
N PRO A 5 -55.48 -27.05 -7.58
CA PRO A 5 -55.12 -26.06 -8.59
C PRO A 5 -55.80 -24.70 -8.32
N PHE A 6 -55.46 -23.72 -9.17
CA PHE A 6 -56.23 -22.50 -9.49
C PHE A 6 -56.29 -21.37 -8.42
N LEU A 7 -55.63 -20.24 -8.70
CA LEU A 7 -56.38 -19.06 -9.13
C LEU A 7 -55.49 -18.08 -9.91
N LEU A 8 -55.91 -17.89 -11.16
CA LEU A 8 -55.43 -16.92 -12.13
C LEU A 8 -56.14 -15.59 -11.86
N LEU A 9 -55.40 -14.49 -11.68
CA LEU A 9 -55.99 -13.15 -11.64
C LEU A 9 -55.21 -12.22 -12.57
N LEU A 10 -55.75 -12.13 -13.78
CA LEU A 10 -55.47 -11.12 -14.80
C LEU A 10 -55.83 -9.74 -14.25
N PHE A 11 -54.83 -8.88 -14.04
CA PHE A 11 -55.03 -7.44 -14.08
C PHE A 11 -54.39 -6.90 -15.36
N LEU A 12 -55.25 -6.67 -16.35
CA LEU A 12 -54.97 -5.88 -17.55
C LEU A 12 -54.98 -4.40 -17.15
N SER A 13 -53.81 -3.84 -16.87
CA SER A 13 -53.62 -2.39 -16.81
C SER A 13 -53.22 -1.91 -18.20
N ALA A 14 -54.17 -1.29 -18.92
CA ALA A 14 -53.89 -0.58 -20.15
C ALA A 14 -53.09 0.70 -19.82
N CYS A 15 -51.77 0.66 -20.00
CA CYS A 15 -50.96 1.88 -20.05
C CYS A 15 -51.08 2.49 -21.44
N ILE A 16 -51.78 3.62 -21.50
CA ILE A 16 -51.82 4.55 -22.63
C ILE A 16 -50.40 5.08 -22.85
N GLY A 17 -49.72 4.55 -23.87
CA GLY A 17 -48.42 5.04 -24.32
C GLY A 17 -48.59 6.32 -25.13
N ILE A 18 -48.37 7.47 -24.49
CA ILE A 18 -48.11 8.73 -25.20
C ILE A 18 -46.66 8.65 -25.70
N THR A 19 -46.48 8.44 -27.01
CA THR A 19 -45.17 8.44 -27.65
C THR A 19 -44.65 9.87 -27.75
N ARG A 20 -44.00 10.35 -26.69
CA ARG A 20 -43.21 11.59 -26.74
C ARG A 20 -41.87 11.24 -27.38
N GLN A 21 -41.66 11.73 -28.59
CA GLN A 21 -40.38 11.63 -29.30
C GLN A 21 -39.31 12.34 -28.45
N GLN A 22 -38.58 11.56 -27.66
CA GLN A 22 -37.39 12.04 -26.98
C GLN A 22 -36.29 12.12 -28.03
N ASN A 23 -35.79 13.33 -28.26
CA ASN A 23 -34.50 13.51 -28.93
C ASN A 23 -33.46 12.78 -28.08
N ILE A 24 -33.06 11.59 -28.52
CA ILE A 24 -31.96 10.85 -27.91
C ILE A 24 -30.70 11.65 -28.24
N THR A 25 -30.30 12.50 -27.31
CA THR A 25 -28.92 12.97 -27.27
C THR A 25 -28.08 11.75 -26.94
N VAL A 26 -27.44 11.17 -27.96
CA VAL A 26 -26.41 10.16 -27.78
C VAL A 26 -25.24 10.85 -27.13
N THR A 27 -25.27 10.98 -25.81
CA THR A 27 -24.05 11.20 -25.03
C THR A 27 -23.26 9.92 -25.24
N ALA A 28 -22.20 10.00 -26.05
CA ALA A 28 -21.25 8.91 -26.19
C ALA A 28 -20.77 8.56 -24.78
N VAL A 29 -21.32 7.49 -24.22
CA VAL A 29 -20.77 6.84 -23.04
C VAL A 29 -19.40 6.36 -23.52
N ARG A 30 -18.37 7.15 -23.24
CA ARG A 30 -17.00 6.65 -23.33
C ARG A 30 -16.93 5.56 -22.28
N ASP A 31 -17.04 4.31 -22.73
CA ASP A 31 -16.71 3.14 -21.93
C ASP A 31 -15.34 3.41 -21.34
N THR A 32 -15.34 3.78 -20.05
CA THR A 32 -14.11 4.07 -19.34
C THR A 32 -13.54 2.71 -19.03
N ILE A 33 -12.63 2.24 -19.89
CA ILE A 33 -11.96 0.96 -19.70
C ILE A 33 -11.34 0.99 -18.31
N SER A 34 -11.83 0.15 -17.41
CA SER A 34 -11.28 0.01 -16.07
C SER A 34 -9.82 -0.45 -16.19
N PRO A 35 -8.88 0.19 -15.49
CA PRO A 35 -7.47 -0.18 -15.57
C PRO A 35 -7.26 -1.64 -15.14
N ASP A 36 -6.49 -2.40 -15.91
CA ASP A 36 -6.18 -3.80 -15.64
C ASP A 36 -5.07 -3.92 -14.58
N ILE A 37 -5.36 -4.62 -13.48
CA ILE A 37 -4.39 -4.88 -12.41
C ILE A 37 -3.13 -5.56 -12.92
N SER A 38 -3.22 -6.41 -13.95
CA SER A 38 -2.06 -7.08 -14.52
C SER A 38 -1.07 -6.06 -15.11
N SER A 39 -1.57 -4.96 -15.67
CA SER A 39 -0.74 -3.85 -16.16
C SER A 39 0.04 -3.21 -15.02
N LEU A 40 -0.61 -2.97 -13.86
CA LEU A 40 0.07 -2.47 -12.66
C LEU A 40 1.14 -3.45 -12.16
N ILE A 41 0.80 -4.73 -11.99
CA ILE A 41 1.70 -5.76 -11.45
C ILE A 41 2.95 -5.96 -12.33
N ASN A 42 2.83 -5.72 -13.64
CA ASN A 42 3.94 -5.82 -14.58
C ASN A 42 4.96 -4.68 -14.47
N LEU A 43 4.63 -3.57 -13.81
CA LEU A 43 5.58 -2.48 -13.56
C LEU A 43 6.63 -2.82 -12.49
N TYR A 44 6.33 -3.78 -11.61
CA TYR A 44 7.18 -4.14 -10.46
C TYR A 44 8.26 -5.16 -10.85
N GLN A 45 9.50 -4.91 -10.40
CA GLN A 45 10.59 -5.87 -10.53
C GLN A 45 10.42 -7.04 -9.55
N THR A 46 10.63 -8.28 -9.99
CA THR A 46 10.63 -9.43 -9.07
C THR A 46 11.82 -9.34 -8.11
N PHE A 47 11.55 -9.49 -6.81
CA PHE A 47 12.56 -9.60 -5.77
C PHE A 47 12.74 -11.05 -5.34
N GLU A 48 13.97 -11.55 -5.40
CA GLU A 48 14.29 -12.98 -5.20
C GLU A 48 15.27 -13.22 -4.03
N GLN A 49 15.66 -12.18 -3.29
CA GLN A 49 16.56 -12.33 -2.14
C GLN A 49 15.78 -12.54 -0.84
N ASP A 50 16.44 -13.09 0.17
CA ASP A 50 15.83 -13.39 1.46
C ASP A 50 15.73 -12.18 2.40
N THR A 51 16.33 -11.05 2.04
CA THR A 51 16.33 -9.84 2.88
C THR A 51 16.37 -8.59 2.02
N LEU A 52 15.48 -7.64 2.31
CA LEU A 52 15.40 -6.33 1.68
C LEU A 52 15.44 -5.25 2.76
N GLU A 53 16.51 -4.46 2.76
CA GLU A 53 16.56 -3.21 3.53
C GLU A 53 15.79 -2.12 2.77
N ILE A 54 14.88 -1.46 3.47
CA ILE A 54 14.02 -0.41 2.93
C ILE A 54 14.26 0.86 3.72
N LEU A 55 14.72 1.86 2.96
CA LEU A 55 15.09 3.17 3.44
C LEU A 55 14.19 4.22 2.78
N PRO A 56 13.91 5.33 3.49
CA PRO A 56 13.18 6.44 2.92
C PRO A 56 13.98 7.12 1.80
N GLY A 57 13.32 8.00 1.05
CA GLY A 57 14.06 8.98 0.25
C GLY A 57 14.35 10.20 1.10
N ALA A 58 15.58 10.73 1.03
CA ALA A 58 15.89 11.98 1.71
C ALA A 58 15.08 13.12 1.09
N TYR A 59 14.48 13.93 1.96
CA TYR A 59 13.68 15.08 1.55
C TYR A 59 14.50 16.05 0.69
N GLY A 60 13.95 16.44 -0.48
CA GLY A 60 14.60 17.41 -1.36
C GLY A 60 15.81 16.91 -2.13
N ASP A 61 16.17 15.62 -2.01
CA ASP A 61 17.18 14.97 -2.85
C ASP A 61 16.63 13.70 -3.51
N PRO A 62 15.87 13.83 -4.62
CA PRO A 62 15.44 12.68 -5.42
C PRO A 62 16.62 11.81 -5.91
N GLY A 63 17.82 12.39 -6.03
CA GLY A 63 19.10 11.74 -6.33
C GLY A 63 19.41 10.55 -5.43
N SER A 64 19.10 10.70 -4.14
CA SER A 64 19.38 9.73 -3.09
C SER A 64 18.42 8.53 -3.05
N TRP A 65 17.30 8.58 -3.77
CA TRP A 65 16.24 7.59 -3.62
C TRP A 65 16.69 6.20 -4.09
N HIS A 66 16.86 5.26 -3.16
CA HIS A 66 17.18 3.86 -3.46
C HIS A 66 16.03 3.11 -4.15
N PHE A 67 14.79 3.59 -3.96
CA PHE A 67 13.55 2.97 -4.45
C PHE A 67 12.89 3.79 -5.56
N ARG A 68 13.61 4.06 -6.65
CA ARG A 68 13.08 4.84 -7.78
C ARG A 68 12.06 4.09 -8.63
N GLY A 69 12.15 2.76 -8.72
CA GLY A 69 11.17 1.91 -9.40
C GLY A 69 10.78 2.35 -10.84
N THR A 70 9.63 1.89 -11.29
CA THR A 70 8.97 2.32 -12.52
C THR A 70 7.81 3.26 -12.18
N ALA A 71 7.72 4.42 -12.82
CA ALA A 71 6.61 5.35 -12.59
C ALA A 71 5.26 4.68 -12.89
N ILE A 72 4.30 4.84 -11.97
CA ILE A 72 2.94 4.34 -12.10
C ILE A 72 2.08 5.50 -12.59
N ASP A 73 1.41 5.33 -13.74
CA ASP A 73 0.51 6.36 -14.26
C ASP A 73 -0.73 6.54 -13.39
N SER A 74 -1.41 7.68 -13.57
CA SER A 74 -2.56 8.06 -12.73
C SER A 74 -3.77 7.13 -12.88
N GLN A 75 -3.90 6.38 -13.97
CA GLN A 75 -4.97 5.40 -14.12
C GLN A 75 -4.68 4.18 -13.26
N LEU A 76 -3.45 3.67 -13.31
CA LEU A 76 -3.03 2.51 -12.51
C LEU A 76 -2.89 2.85 -11.01
N GLN A 77 -2.57 4.09 -10.65
CA GLN A 77 -2.54 4.54 -9.25
C GLN A 77 -3.88 4.33 -8.54
N SER A 78 -5.01 4.47 -9.25
CA SER A 78 -6.35 4.26 -8.68
C SER A 78 -6.59 2.83 -8.18
N LEU A 79 -5.74 1.87 -8.56
CA LEU A 79 -5.81 0.48 -8.11
C LEU A 79 -5.09 0.24 -6.77
N LEU A 80 -4.19 1.14 -6.34
CA LEU A 80 -3.39 0.95 -5.13
C LEU A 80 -4.12 1.40 -3.86
N SER A 81 -4.82 2.52 -3.91
CA SER A 81 -5.53 3.08 -2.76
C SER A 81 -6.61 4.05 -3.23
N ASP A 82 -7.78 3.99 -2.58
CA ASP A 82 -8.88 4.96 -2.80
C ASP A 82 -8.60 6.31 -2.13
N ARG A 83 -7.57 6.39 -1.29
CA ARG A 83 -7.18 7.65 -0.64
C ARG A 83 -6.60 8.56 -1.70
N MET A 84 -7.31 9.66 -1.94
CA MET A 84 -6.91 10.68 -2.90
C MET A 84 -5.61 11.34 -2.45
N TYR A 85 -4.49 10.78 -2.83
CA TYR A 85 -3.23 11.49 -2.85
C TYR A 85 -3.37 12.64 -3.87
N ASN A 86 -2.82 13.82 -3.55
CA ASN A 86 -2.79 14.92 -4.51
C ASN A 86 -2.24 14.40 -5.84
N LYS A 87 -2.96 14.71 -6.94
CA LYS A 87 -2.70 14.17 -8.29
C LYS A 87 -1.31 14.52 -8.85
N ASP A 88 -0.60 15.41 -8.18
CA ASP A 88 0.72 15.90 -8.58
C ASP A 88 1.86 15.03 -8.04
N TYR A 89 1.58 14.09 -7.13
CA TYR A 89 2.62 13.23 -6.57
C TYR A 89 2.78 11.92 -7.34
N LEU A 90 4.03 11.48 -7.44
CA LEU A 90 4.41 10.34 -8.26
C LEU A 90 4.45 9.06 -7.41
N PHE A 91 3.91 7.99 -7.97
CA PHE A 91 4.08 6.64 -7.43
C PHE A 91 5.09 5.88 -8.27
N TYR A 92 5.87 5.02 -7.63
CA TYR A 92 6.82 4.17 -8.32
C TYR A 92 6.72 2.72 -7.86
N ALA A 93 6.53 1.82 -8.82
CA ALA A 93 6.55 0.38 -8.63
C ALA A 93 7.99 -0.09 -8.45
N CYS A 94 8.38 -0.52 -7.25
CA CYS A 94 9.76 -0.92 -6.96
C CYS A 94 9.92 -2.44 -7.10
N TYR A 95 9.34 -3.19 -6.16
CA TYR A 95 9.53 -4.64 -6.10
C TYR A 95 8.24 -5.41 -5.89
N LYS A 96 8.18 -6.64 -6.41
CA LYS A 96 7.13 -7.61 -6.09
C LYS A 96 7.73 -8.94 -5.64
N PHE A 97 7.03 -9.61 -4.74
CA PHE A 97 7.38 -10.95 -4.25
C PHE A 97 6.13 -11.65 -3.73
N ASN A 98 6.16 -12.98 -3.58
CA ASN A 98 5.05 -13.71 -2.97
C ASN A 98 5.12 -13.57 -1.45
N LEU A 99 4.12 -12.93 -0.82
CA LEU A 99 3.96 -12.93 0.64
C LEU A 99 3.53 -14.32 1.14
N ASP A 100 2.72 -14.99 0.33
CA ASP A 100 2.25 -16.36 0.50
C ASP A 100 1.81 -16.91 -0.89
N PRO A 101 1.34 -18.18 -1.01
CA PRO A 101 0.92 -18.73 -2.30
C PRO A 101 -0.18 -17.92 -3.02
N ASN A 102 -1.06 -17.25 -2.29
CA ASN A 102 -2.23 -16.52 -2.78
C ASN A 102 -2.06 -14.99 -2.80
N THR A 103 -0.97 -14.46 -2.26
CA THR A 103 -0.77 -13.00 -2.09
C THR A 103 0.58 -12.55 -2.63
N ILE A 104 0.57 -11.48 -3.43
CA ILE A 104 1.78 -10.78 -3.90
C ILE A 104 1.96 -9.52 -3.05
N GLY A 105 3.13 -9.37 -2.44
CA GLY A 105 3.57 -8.11 -1.84
C GLY A 105 4.11 -7.17 -2.92
N LEU A 106 3.70 -5.90 -2.89
CA LEU A 106 4.12 -4.85 -3.81
C LEU A 106 4.78 -3.74 -3.00
N VAL A 107 6.09 -3.58 -3.12
CA VAL A 107 6.84 -2.46 -2.55
C VAL A 107 6.77 -1.29 -3.51
N THR A 108 6.14 -0.22 -3.05
CA THR A 108 5.80 0.95 -3.85
C THR A 108 6.32 2.18 -3.15
N ARG A 109 7.10 3.01 -3.84
CA ARG A 109 7.36 4.37 -3.38
C ARG A 109 6.13 5.20 -3.66
N ALA A 110 5.62 5.85 -2.62
CA ALA A 110 4.35 6.55 -2.63
C ALA A 110 4.51 7.96 -2.05
N PRO A 111 3.55 8.85 -2.33
CA PRO A 111 3.50 10.16 -1.69
C PRO A 111 3.33 10.06 -0.18
N SER A 112 4.01 10.97 0.50
CA SER A 112 3.82 11.36 1.89
C SER A 112 3.22 12.78 1.94
N GLU A 113 3.47 13.55 3.00
CA GLU A 113 2.94 14.90 3.18
C GLU A 113 3.38 15.87 2.06
N TYR A 114 4.66 15.83 1.66
CA TYR A 114 5.22 16.83 0.73
C TYR A 114 5.79 16.27 -0.57
N GLU A 115 6.24 15.02 -0.58
CA GLU A 115 6.84 14.38 -1.75
C GLU A 115 6.71 12.85 -1.67
N SER A 116 7.23 12.15 -2.68
CA SER A 116 7.23 10.68 -2.73
C SER A 116 8.33 10.05 -1.86
N SER A 117 8.43 10.49 -0.60
CA SER A 117 9.42 10.04 0.39
C SER A 117 9.07 8.68 1.00
N SER A 118 7.78 8.36 1.10
CA SER A 118 7.25 7.12 1.68
C SER A 118 7.55 5.89 0.82
N VAL A 119 7.86 4.76 1.45
CA VAL A 119 7.84 3.44 0.83
C VAL A 119 6.82 2.57 1.55
N LYS A 120 5.89 2.01 0.80
CA LYS A 120 4.75 1.23 1.32
C LYS A 120 4.76 -0.18 0.77
N LEU A 121 4.20 -1.12 1.54
CA LEU A 121 3.84 -2.45 1.08
C LEU A 121 2.34 -2.53 0.85
N PHE A 122 1.96 -2.92 -0.36
CA PHE A 122 0.61 -3.32 -0.69
C PHE A 122 0.50 -4.84 -0.80
N ALA A 123 -0.64 -5.41 -0.39
CA ALA A 123 -0.92 -6.83 -0.58
C ALA A 123 -1.98 -7.03 -1.67
N TYR A 124 -1.57 -7.63 -2.78
CA TYR A 124 -2.44 -8.04 -3.87
C TYR A 124 -2.86 -9.50 -3.71
N HIS A 125 -4.16 -9.74 -3.51
CA HIS A 125 -4.74 -11.07 -3.37
C HIS A 125 -5.16 -11.63 -4.74
N LYS A 126 -4.50 -12.70 -5.16
CA LYS A 126 -4.66 -13.30 -6.50
C LYS A 126 -6.08 -13.82 -6.76
N GLN A 127 -6.76 -14.31 -5.72
CA GLN A 127 -8.09 -14.93 -5.87
C GLN A 127 -9.19 -13.89 -6.06
N THR A 128 -9.14 -12.80 -5.28
CA THR A 128 -10.14 -11.72 -5.36
C THR A 128 -9.77 -10.66 -6.39
N ASN A 129 -8.54 -10.69 -6.91
CA ASN A 129 -8.01 -9.70 -7.85
C ASN A 129 -8.05 -8.27 -7.29
N THR A 130 -7.75 -8.13 -5.98
CA THR A 130 -7.84 -6.86 -5.25
C THR A 130 -6.60 -6.59 -4.41
N ILE A 131 -6.32 -5.31 -4.20
CA ILE A 131 -5.39 -4.83 -3.17
C ILE A 131 -6.22 -4.43 -1.96
N THR A 132 -5.95 -5.02 -0.79
CA THR A 132 -6.80 -4.83 0.40
C THR A 132 -6.03 -4.39 1.64
N PHE A 133 -4.72 -4.28 1.54
CA PHE A 133 -3.85 -3.91 2.64
C PHE A 133 -2.74 -3.00 2.13
N GLU A 134 -2.47 -1.95 2.91
CA GLU A 134 -1.31 -1.08 2.77
C GLU A 134 -0.66 -0.88 4.14
N THR A 135 0.67 -0.81 4.18
CA THR A 135 1.40 -0.35 5.36
C THR A 135 2.66 0.38 4.95
N GLU A 136 3.07 1.34 5.77
CA GLU A 136 4.28 2.11 5.55
C GLU A 136 5.49 1.35 6.09
N LEU A 137 6.49 1.19 5.24
CA LEU A 137 7.72 0.47 5.52
C LEU A 137 8.90 1.41 5.75
N ALA A 138 8.90 2.57 5.10
CA ALA A 138 9.87 3.61 5.36
C ALA A 138 9.27 4.98 5.07
N GLU A 139 9.73 5.98 5.82
CA GLU A 139 9.34 7.38 5.70
C GLU A 139 10.43 8.25 6.31
N GLU A 140 10.65 9.42 5.73
CA GLU A 140 11.41 10.48 6.35
C GLU A 140 10.63 11.77 6.18
N PHE A 141 10.12 12.26 7.30
CA PHE A 141 9.29 13.44 7.35
C PHE A 141 9.83 14.38 8.43
N GLY A 142 9.72 15.69 8.17
CA GLY A 142 9.85 16.69 9.21
C GLY A 142 9.15 17.97 8.83
N ASP A 143 8.46 18.56 9.79
CA ASP A 143 7.81 19.87 9.66
C ASP A 143 7.75 20.55 11.02
N ALA A 144 7.94 21.87 11.04
CA ALA A 144 7.72 22.71 12.21
C ALA A 144 8.35 22.21 13.55
N GLY A 145 9.47 21.50 13.50
CA GLY A 145 10.14 20.94 14.69
C GLY A 145 9.76 19.49 15.03
N ASP A 146 8.83 18.91 14.28
CA ASP A 146 8.56 17.48 14.28
C ASP A 146 9.47 16.77 13.27
N VAL A 147 9.94 15.58 13.63
CA VAL A 147 10.73 14.69 12.79
C VAL A 147 10.19 13.28 12.98
N LEU A 148 10.07 12.53 11.88
CA LEU A 148 9.72 11.12 11.84
C LEU A 148 10.67 10.42 10.87
N ILE A 149 11.33 9.35 11.32
CA ILE A 149 12.16 8.49 10.49
C ILE A 149 11.72 7.05 10.71
N LYS A 150 11.33 6.39 9.63
CA LYS A 150 11.02 4.96 9.60
C LYS A 150 11.96 4.25 8.65
N ASN A 151 12.60 3.21 9.17
CA ASN A 151 13.39 2.27 8.38
C ASN A 151 12.85 0.86 8.60
N SER A 152 12.90 0.02 7.58
CA SER A 152 12.53 -1.37 7.77
C SER A 152 13.39 -2.35 7.01
N TRP A 153 13.33 -3.60 7.46
CA TRP A 153 13.96 -4.73 6.81
C TRP A 153 12.93 -5.83 6.66
N LEU A 154 12.61 -6.18 5.42
CA LEU A 154 11.84 -7.38 5.14
C LEU A 154 12.78 -8.57 5.04
N TYR A 155 12.35 -9.70 5.59
CA TYR A 155 13.14 -10.92 5.52
C TYR A 155 12.31 -12.18 5.56
N HIS A 156 12.85 -13.25 5.00
CA HIS A 156 12.35 -14.60 5.18
C HIS A 156 12.81 -15.17 6.53
N SER A 157 11.82 -15.49 7.35
CA SER A 157 12.02 -16.19 8.62
C SER A 157 12.39 -17.67 8.38
N PRO A 158 12.99 -18.38 9.36
CA PRO A 158 13.29 -19.81 9.24
C PRO A 158 12.08 -20.72 8.94
N ASP A 159 10.86 -20.27 9.21
CA ASP A 159 9.60 -20.92 8.84
C ASP A 159 9.12 -20.57 7.42
N SER A 160 9.96 -19.89 6.64
CA SER A 160 9.69 -19.35 5.30
C SER A 160 8.60 -18.28 5.22
N SER A 161 8.14 -17.73 6.35
CA SER A 161 7.21 -16.61 6.37
C SER A 161 7.94 -15.28 6.12
N TRP A 162 7.27 -14.32 5.49
CA TRP A 162 7.77 -12.95 5.46
C TRP A 162 7.56 -12.25 6.80
N ARG A 163 8.60 -11.58 7.26
CA ARG A 163 8.60 -10.76 8.47
C ARG A 163 9.24 -9.42 8.19
N VAL A 164 8.96 -8.46 9.07
CA VAL A 164 9.48 -7.10 8.99
C VAL A 164 10.07 -6.73 10.34
N ILE A 165 11.27 -6.15 10.33
CA ILE A 165 11.70 -5.30 11.44
C ILE A 165 11.46 -3.86 11.02
N LEU A 166 10.79 -3.08 11.86
CA LEU A 166 10.55 -1.66 11.67
C LEU A 166 11.20 -0.90 12.83
N GLU A 167 12.03 0.07 12.48
CA GLU A 167 12.56 1.08 13.39
C GLU A 167 11.81 2.37 13.14
N ASN A 168 11.32 2.99 14.21
CA ASN A 168 10.59 4.24 14.17
C ASN A 168 11.20 5.22 15.17
N PHE A 169 11.82 6.26 14.64
CA PHE A 169 12.25 7.42 15.42
C PHE A 169 11.27 8.55 15.21
N SER A 170 10.91 9.23 16.29
CA SER A 170 10.20 10.50 16.21
C SER A 170 10.75 11.50 17.21
N SER A 171 10.83 12.76 16.81
CA SER A 171 11.13 13.88 17.72
C SER A 171 10.08 14.95 17.53
N SER A 172 9.69 15.61 18.61
CA SER A 172 8.84 16.80 18.57
C SER A 172 9.44 17.88 19.45
N GLN A 173 9.50 19.10 18.92
CA GLN A 173 9.93 20.28 19.64
C GLN A 173 8.73 21.14 20.00
N TYR A 174 8.54 21.38 21.30
CA TYR A 174 7.49 22.26 21.80
C TYR A 174 8.12 23.37 22.64
N GLY A 175 7.69 24.62 22.46
CA GLY A 175 8.17 25.76 23.25
C GLY A 175 8.31 27.06 22.47
N THR A 176 8.79 28.11 23.15
CA THR A 176 9.29 29.33 22.49
C THR A 176 10.78 29.15 22.18
N PRO A 177 11.40 30.00 21.33
CA PRO A 177 12.82 29.91 21.03
C PRO A 177 13.74 29.96 22.27
N GLU A 178 13.28 30.52 23.39
CA GLU A 178 14.03 30.57 24.65
C GLU A 178 13.83 29.33 25.55
N ASP A 179 12.83 28.48 25.31
CA ASP A 179 12.47 27.35 26.17
C ASP A 179 11.92 26.17 25.34
N THR A 180 12.71 25.73 24.36
CA THR A 180 12.38 24.55 23.54
C THR A 180 12.73 23.26 24.29
N VAL A 181 11.74 22.41 24.52
CA VAL A 181 11.95 21.04 25.00
C VAL A 181 11.73 20.08 23.82
N ALA A 182 12.76 19.32 23.47
CA ALA A 182 12.65 18.23 22.52
C ALA A 182 12.22 16.96 23.26
N THR A 183 11.21 16.27 22.73
CA THR A 183 10.84 14.91 23.15
C THR A 183 11.19 13.96 22.03
N GLU A 184 12.00 12.95 22.32
CA GLU A 184 12.42 11.92 21.38
C GLU A 184 11.82 10.56 21.76
N SER A 185 11.42 9.77 20.77
CA SER A 185 10.98 8.39 20.92
C SER A 185 11.69 7.49 19.91
N TYR A 186 12.06 6.30 20.37
CA TYR A 186 12.65 5.25 19.56
C TYR A 186 11.87 3.96 19.79
N ASP A 187 11.07 3.58 18.80
CA ASP A 187 10.23 2.39 18.84
C ASP A 187 10.73 1.36 17.83
N TYR A 188 10.63 0.09 18.23
CA TYR A 188 11.07 -1.03 17.43
C TYR A 188 9.95 -2.06 17.36
N TYR A 189 9.66 -2.54 16.15
CA TYR A 189 8.59 -3.48 15.92
C TYR A 189 9.09 -4.69 15.14
N HIS A 190 8.71 -5.87 15.61
CA HIS A 190 8.78 -7.10 14.86
C HIS A 190 7.39 -7.39 14.32
N LEU A 191 7.24 -7.47 13.01
CA LEU A 191 5.96 -7.69 12.35
C LEU A 191 5.98 -8.97 11.53
N SER A 192 4.81 -9.60 11.36
CA SER A 192 4.65 -10.80 10.53
C SER A 192 3.43 -10.66 9.64
N TRP A 193 3.55 -11.14 8.41
CA TRP A 193 2.40 -11.40 7.56
C TRP A 193 1.57 -12.55 8.13
N ASN A 194 0.26 -12.38 8.24
CA ASN A 194 -0.66 -13.39 8.76
C ASN A 194 -1.67 -13.94 7.72
N GLY A 195 -1.45 -13.63 6.43
CA GLY A 195 -2.35 -14.00 5.33
C GLY A 195 -3.32 -12.90 4.89
N ASN A 196 -3.50 -11.85 5.70
CA ASN A 196 -4.37 -10.72 5.36
C ASN A 196 -3.78 -9.34 5.65
N LYS A 197 -2.99 -9.22 6.72
CA LYS A 197 -2.30 -7.98 7.10
C LYS A 197 -0.93 -8.30 7.70
N ILE A 198 -0.10 -7.27 7.81
CA ILE A 198 1.05 -7.30 8.70
C ILE A 198 0.58 -6.99 10.13
N ASP A 199 0.96 -7.83 11.09
CA ASP A 199 0.61 -7.67 12.51
C ASP A 199 1.85 -7.67 13.40
N THR A 200 1.73 -7.06 14.58
CA THR A 200 2.84 -6.94 15.54
C THR A 200 3.05 -8.25 16.29
N VAL A 201 4.24 -8.80 16.17
CA VAL A 201 4.72 -9.98 16.91
C VAL A 201 5.37 -9.57 18.23
N SER A 202 6.15 -8.48 18.22
CA SER A 202 6.89 -8.02 19.40
C SER A 202 7.26 -6.55 19.28
N THR A 203 7.29 -5.84 20.40
CA THR A 203 7.89 -4.51 20.56
C THR A 203 9.11 -4.52 21.49
N ASP A 204 9.51 -5.70 21.98
CA ASP A 204 10.70 -5.86 22.82
C ASP A 204 11.97 -5.70 21.97
N SER A 205 12.66 -4.56 22.14
CA SER A 205 13.91 -4.24 21.45
C SER A 205 15.00 -5.31 21.67
N SER A 206 15.01 -6.00 22.82
CA SER A 206 15.99 -7.07 23.08
C SER A 206 15.75 -8.30 22.20
N ALA A 207 14.49 -8.59 21.88
CA ALA A 207 14.13 -9.64 20.94
C ALA A 207 14.53 -9.27 19.51
N LEU A 208 14.39 -8.00 19.14
CA LEU A 208 14.73 -7.49 17.81
C LEU A 208 16.23 -7.50 17.53
N VAL A 209 17.07 -7.16 18.51
CA VAL A 209 18.54 -7.30 18.37
C VAL A 209 18.95 -8.73 18.05
N ARG A 210 18.24 -9.74 18.59
CA ARG A 210 18.52 -11.15 18.25
C ARG A 210 18.16 -11.47 16.81
N VAL A 211 17.03 -10.95 16.32
CA VAL A 211 16.60 -11.14 14.93
C VAL A 211 17.58 -10.46 13.96
N TYR A 212 17.98 -9.20 14.20
CA TYR A 212 18.97 -8.50 13.36
C TYR A 212 20.27 -9.28 13.18
N LYS A 213 20.78 -9.91 14.25
CA LYS A 213 22.00 -10.72 14.17
C LYS A 213 21.86 -11.95 13.26
N THR A 214 20.63 -12.42 13.03
CA THR A 214 20.34 -13.56 12.13
C THR A 214 20.09 -13.12 10.69
N MET A 215 19.71 -11.85 10.50
CA MET A 215 19.59 -11.23 9.17
C MET A 215 21.01 -10.95 8.69
N THR A 216 21.63 -11.93 8.02
CA THR A 216 22.97 -11.80 7.48
C THR A 216 23.01 -10.54 6.61
N PRO A 217 23.75 -9.46 6.98
CA PRO A 217 23.87 -8.36 6.07
C PRO A 217 24.67 -8.90 4.90
N VAL A 218 24.08 -8.94 3.71
CA VAL A 218 24.86 -9.00 2.48
C VAL A 218 25.67 -7.70 2.49
N ARG A 219 26.85 -7.74 3.10
CA ARG A 219 27.82 -6.65 3.01
C ARG A 219 28.13 -6.53 1.52
N LYS A 220 27.53 -5.54 0.87
CA LYS A 220 27.99 -5.10 -0.45
C LYS A 220 29.48 -4.79 -0.30
N LYS A 221 30.30 -5.59 -0.99
CA LYS A 221 31.72 -5.30 -1.18
C LYS A 221 31.88 -4.09 -2.07
#